data_AF-A0A165YVH5-F1
#
_entry.id   AF-A0A165YVH5-F1
#
_cell.length_a   1.000
_cell.length_b   1.000
_cell.length_c   1.000
_cell.angle_alpha   90.00
_cell.angle_beta   90.00
_cell.angle_gamma   90.00
#
_symmetry.space_group_name_H-M   'P 1'
#
loop_
_entity.id
_entity.type
_entity.pdbx_description
1 polymer ?
#
loop_
_entity_poly.entity_id
_entity_poly.type
_entity_poly.pdbx_seq_one_letter_code
_entity_poly.pdbx_strand_id
1 'polypeptide(L)' 'MAYICKVCGYVYEGDELPEDYICPVCAVGPDQFEEQ' A
#
# COMPACT_ATOMS: atom_id res chain seq x y z
N MET A 1 -0.71 9.85 6.97
CA MET A 1 0.58 9.42 6.42
C MET A 1 0.39 9.00 4.96
N ALA A 2 1.42 8.51 4.26
CA ALA A 2 1.25 7.86 2.96
C ALA A 2 1.90 6.47 2.98
N TYR A 3 1.36 5.55 2.19
CA TYR A 3 1.95 4.23 2.00
C TYR A 3 2.23 4.01 0.51
N ILE A 4 3.45 3.62 0.17
CA ILE A 4 3.86 3.36 -1.21
C ILE A 4 4.03 1.86 -1.42
N CYS A 5 3.39 1.33 -2.47
CA CYS A 5 3.58 -0.05 -2.89
C CYS A 5 4.98 -0.24 -3.49
N LYS A 6 5.82 -1.09 -2.87
CA LYS A 6 7.18 -1.41 -3.34
C LYS A 6 7.22 -2.12 -4.70
N VAL A 7 6.10 -2.69 -5.15
CA VAL A 7 6.01 -3.48 -6.39
C VAL A 7 5.67 -2.61 -7.59
N CYS A 8 4.66 -1.73 -7.47
CA CYS A 8 4.15 -0.96 -8.60
C CYS A 8 4.23 0.57 -8.42
N GLY A 9 4.57 1.06 -7.22
CA GLY A 9 4.63 2.49 -6.92
C GLY A 9 3.28 3.17 -6.64
N TYR A 10 2.20 2.40 -6.48
CA TYR A 10 0.91 2.96 -6.07
C TYR A 10 1.00 3.63 -4.70
N VAL A 11 0.41 4.82 -4.56
CA VAL A 11 0.39 5.60 -3.32
C VAL A 11 -1.00 5.55 -2.72
N TYR A 12 -1.07 5.05 -1.48
CA TYR A 12 -2.27 5.10 -0.64
C TYR A 12 -2.12 6.27 0.35
N GLU A 13 -3.05 7.22 0.30
CA GLU A 13 -3.10 8.35 1.23
C GLU A 13 -3.99 7.99 2.41
N GLY A 14 -3.40 7.89 3.61
CA GLY A 14 -4.11 7.48 4.81
C GLY A 14 -3.21 7.41 6.03
N ASP A 15 -3.79 7.54 7.22
CA ASP A 15 -3.02 7.48 8.47
C ASP A 15 -2.65 6.04 8.85
N GLU A 16 -3.46 5.05 8.45
CA GLU A 16 -3.18 3.63 8.65
C GLU A 16 -3.54 2.83 7.39
N LEU A 17 -2.72 1.82 7.08
CA LEU A 17 -2.99 0.85 6.02
C LEU A 17 -3.73 -0.37 6.59
N PRO A 18 -4.91 -0.74 6.08
CA PRO A 18 -5.64 -1.92 6.55
C PRO A 18 -4.85 -3.23 6.36
N GLU A 19 -4.98 -4.18 7.30
CA GLU A 19 -4.30 -5.48 7.25
C GLU A 19 -4.75 -6.39 6.10
N ASP A 20 -5.94 -6.14 5.56
CA ASP A 20 -6.52 -6.87 4.41
C ASP A 20 -6.48 -6.04 3.12
N TYR A 21 -5.76 -4.91 3.12
CA TYR A 21 -5.69 -4.04 1.96
C TYR A 21 -4.97 -4.72 0.79
N ILE A 22 -5.61 -4.72 -0.38
CA ILE A 22 -5.04 -5.25 -1.61
C ILE A 22 -4.74 -4.07 -2.54
N CYS A 23 -3.50 -4.03 -3.04
CA CYS A 23 -3.10 -3.01 -4.00
C CYS A 23 -4.02 -3.05 -5.24
N PRO A 24 -4.69 -1.94 -5.61
CA PRO A 24 -5.63 -1.94 -6.75
C PRO A 24 -4.93 -2.06 -8.11
N VAL A 25 -3.59 -1.92 -8.15
CA VAL A 25 -2.80 -1.96 -9.38
C VAL A 25 -2.20 -3.34 -9.63
N CYS A 26 -1.53 -3.94 -8.63
CA CYS A 26 -0.82 -5.22 -8.79
C CYS A 26 -1.36 -6.37 -7.92
N ALA A 27 -2.44 -6.15 -7.17
CA ALA A 27 -3.15 -7.16 -6.38
C ALA A 27 -2.32 -7.85 -5.28
N VAL A 28 -1.22 -7.24 -4.84
CA VAL A 28 -0.44 -7.71 -3.68
C VAL A 28 -1.05 -7.22 -2.36
N GLY A 29 -0.71 -7.90 -1.27
CA GLY A 29 -1.16 -7.53 0.08
C GLY A 29 -0.42 -6.33 0.69
N PRO A 30 -0.78 -5.96 1.92
CA PRO A 30 -0.24 -4.78 2.61
C PRO A 30 1.21 -4.96 3.07
N ASP A 31 1.71 -6.19 3.14
CA ASP A 31 3.12 -6.52 3.40
C ASP A 31 4.10 -5.93 2.34
N GLN A 32 3.56 -5.61 1.16
CA GLN A 32 4.28 -4.99 0.06
C GLN A 32 4.23 -3.46 0.06
N PHE A 33 3.67 -2.82 1.07
CA PHE A 33 3.69 -1.37 1.25
C PHE A 33 4.77 -0.92 2.23
N GLU A 34 5.21 0.33 2.10
CA GLU A 34 6.11 1.03 3.04
C GLU A 34 5.52 2.40 3.40
N GLU A 35 5.68 2.83 4.65
CA GLU A 35 5.24 4.16 5.11
C GLU A 35 6.19 5.25 4.58
N GLN A 36 5.61 6.38 4.18
CA GLN A 36 6.26 7.61 3.71
C GLN A 36 5.70 8.85 4.42
#